data_AF-A0A351VHK9-F1
#
_entry.id   AF-A0A351VHK9-F1
#
_cell.length_a   1.000
_cell.length_b   1.000
_cell.length_c   1.000
_cell.angle_alpha   90.00
_cell.angle_beta   90.00
_cell.angle_gamma   90.00
#
_symmetry.space_group_name_H-M   'P 1'
#
loop_
_entity.id
_entity.type
_entity.pdbx_description
1 polymer ?
#
loop_
_entity_poly.entity_id
_entity_poly.type
_entity_poly.pdbx_seq_one_letter_code
_entity_poly.pdbx_strand_id
1 'polypeptide(L)'
;MFGLEAGLAGSFALLILIVLGVALSLYLVPLPLWIAAWASGAYVGLFTLIAMRLRRVPPGTVVTARISAVKAGLDIPINDLEAHYLAGGDVVRVVTAMISADKANIALPFKRAAAIDL
;
A
#
# COMPACT_ATOMS: atom_id res chain seq x y z
N MET A 1 27.01 43.67 13.73
CA MET A 1 25.78 43.37 12.97
C MET A 1 25.81 41.98 12.32
N PHE A 2 26.57 41.00 12.85
CA PHE A 2 26.75 39.67 12.22
C PHE A 2 25.91 38.54 12.87
N GLY A 3 25.23 38.78 13.99
CA GLY A 3 24.51 37.73 14.73
C GLY A 3 23.10 37.43 14.21
N LEU A 4 22.42 38.42 13.63
CA LEU A 4 21.03 38.26 13.15
C LEU A 4 20.97 37.55 11.79
N GLU A 5 21.92 37.85 10.89
CA GLU A 5 22.09 37.19 9.58
C GLU A 5 22.37 35.69 9.75
N ALA A 6 23.24 35.31 10.70
CA ALA A 6 23.55 33.92 11.00
C ALA A 6 22.36 33.18 11.65
N GLY A 7 21.59 33.85 12.51
CA GLY A 7 20.36 33.29 13.11
C GLY A 7 19.24 33.08 12.09
N LEU A 8 19.07 34.01 11.15
CA LEU A 8 18.07 33.90 10.07
C LEU A 8 18.46 32.80 9.07
N ALA A 9 19.74 32.73 8.68
CA ALA A 9 20.27 31.68 7.81
C ALA A 9 20.18 30.28 8.46
N GLY A 10 20.46 30.18 9.76
CA GLY A 10 20.30 28.94 10.52
C GLY A 10 18.83 28.48 10.65
N SER A 11 17.91 29.42 10.88
CA SER A 11 16.47 29.16 10.88
C SER A 11 15.96 28.68 9.52
N PHE A 12 16.37 29.34 8.43
CA PHE A 12 16.02 28.92 7.07
C PHE A 12 16.56 27.53 6.73
N ALA A 13 17.80 27.21 7.09
CA ALA A 13 18.37 25.89 6.88
C ALA A 13 17.62 24.78 7.66
N LEU A 14 17.23 25.06 8.91
CA LEU A 14 16.43 24.15 9.72
C LEU A 14 15.03 23.94 9.10
N LEU A 15 14.39 25.02 8.65
CA LEU A 15 13.06 24.99 8.04
C LEU A 15 13.09 24.18 6.74
N ILE A 16 14.13 24.35 5.91
CA ILE A 16 14.35 23.56 4.70
C ILE A 16 14.52 22.07 5.05
N LEU A 17 15.32 21.72 6.06
CA LEU A 17 15.49 20.33 6.50
C LEU A 17 14.17 19.70 6.99
N ILE A 18 13.36 20.44 7.75
CA ILE A 18 12.05 19.99 8.22
C ILE A 18 11.12 19.76 7.03
N VAL A 19 11.02 20.73 6.11
CA VAL A 19 10.19 20.60 4.91
C VAL A 19 10.64 19.43 4.05
N LEU A 20 11.94 19.21 3.89
CA LEU A 20 12.47 18.08 3.14
C LEU A 20 12.15 16.75 3.83
N GLY A 21 12.27 16.67 5.15
CA GLY A 21 11.91 15.49 5.93
C GLY A 21 10.40 15.18 5.87
N VAL A 22 9.56 16.21 5.94
CA VAL A 22 8.11 16.07 5.78
C VAL A 22 7.76 15.65 4.36
N ALA A 23 8.36 16.28 3.34
CA ALA A 23 8.15 15.89 1.94
C ALA A 23 8.58 14.44 1.68
N LEU A 24 9.71 14.01 2.24
CA LEU A 24 10.20 12.63 2.12
C LEU A 24 9.25 11.64 2.80
N SER A 25 8.74 11.96 3.98
CA SER A 25 7.80 11.09 4.72
C SER A 25 6.43 11.00 4.04
N LEU A 26 5.90 12.11 3.51
CA LEU A 26 4.67 12.14 2.71
C LEU A 26 4.83 11.42 1.36
N TYR A 27 6.03 11.42 0.78
CA TYR A 27 6.33 10.64 -0.42
C TYR A 27 6.42 9.14 -0.13
N LEU A 28 7.09 8.76 0.97
CA LEU A 28 7.27 7.36 1.35
C LEU A 28 5.98 6.70 1.80
N VAL A 29 5.17 7.38 2.62
CA VAL A 29 3.96 6.82 3.20
C VAL A 29 2.75 7.26 2.37
N PRO A 30 2.06 6.34 1.67
CA PRO A 30 0.81 6.68 1.00
C PRO A 30 -0.31 6.82 2.05
N LEU A 31 -0.31 7.93 2.79
CA LEU A 31 -1.32 8.23 3.83
C LEU A 31 -2.76 8.13 3.31
N PRO A 32 -3.10 8.64 2.11
CA PRO A 32 -4.46 8.50 1.58
C PRO A 32 -4.87 7.04 1.40
N LEU A 33 -3.94 6.19 0.95
CA LEU A 33 -4.17 4.76 0.75
C LEU A 33 -4.36 4.03 2.08
N TRP A 34 -3.57 4.40 3.09
CA TRP A 34 -3.69 3.84 4.44
C TRP A 34 -5.05 4.15 5.06
N ILE A 35 -5.50 5.41 4.96
CA ILE A 35 -6.82 5.84 5.44
C ILE A 35 -7.92 5.08 4.68
N ALA A 36 -7.82 4.95 3.35
CA ALA A 36 -8.79 4.23 2.54
C ALA A 36 -8.89 2.74 2.91
N ALA A 37 -7.75 2.10 3.20
CA ALA A 37 -7.68 0.72 3.66
C ALA A 37 -8.38 0.54 5.01
N TRP A 38 -8.10 1.45 5.95
CA TRP A 38 -8.71 1.47 7.28
C TRP A 38 -10.23 1.70 7.22
N ALA A 39 -10.67 2.68 6.44
CA ALA A 39 -12.08 2.99 6.22
C ALA A 39 -12.87 1.85 5.54
N SER A 40 -12.17 0.96 4.83
CA SER A 40 -12.78 -0.20 4.16
C SER A 40 -12.74 -1.48 5.01
N GLY A 41 -12.25 -1.43 6.24
CA GLY A 41 -12.04 -2.62 7.09
C GLY A 41 -10.85 -3.49 6.65
N ALA A 42 -10.12 -3.11 5.60
CA ALA A 42 -8.93 -3.79 5.12
C ALA A 42 -7.70 -3.25 5.87
N TYR A 43 -7.58 -3.52 7.17
CA TYR A 43 -6.51 -2.99 8.02
C TYR A 43 -5.11 -3.35 7.50
N VAL A 44 -4.28 -2.34 7.22
CA VAL A 44 -2.86 -2.49 6.84
C VAL A 44 -2.01 -1.61 7.74
N GLY A 45 -0.91 -2.14 8.27
CA GLY A 45 0.02 -1.38 9.10
C GLY A 45 0.82 -0.36 8.29
N LEU A 46 1.09 0.81 8.87
CA LEU A 46 1.96 1.81 8.24
C LEU A 46 3.35 1.25 7.90
N PHE A 47 3.93 0.46 8.83
CA PHE A 47 5.19 -0.24 8.60
C PHE A 47 5.12 -1.21 7.42
N THR A 48 3.99 -1.89 7.20
CA THR A 48 3.79 -2.78 6.06
C THR A 48 3.83 -2.02 4.74
N LEU A 49 3.19 -0.85 4.66
CA LEU A 49 3.22 0.00 3.46
C LEU A 49 4.62 0.48 3.11
N ILE A 50 5.41 0.86 4.13
CA ILE A 50 6.81 1.24 3.97
C ILE A 50 7.63 0.02 3.52
N ALA A 51 7.41 -1.14 4.15
CA ALA A 51 8.11 -2.39 3.82
C ALA A 51 7.79 -2.87 2.39
N MET A 52 6.59 -2.62 1.87
CA MET A 52 6.25 -2.90 0.46
C MET A 52 7.12 -2.08 -0.48
N ARG A 53 7.25 -0.76 -0.24
CA ARG A 53 8.13 0.09 -1.06
C ARG A 53 9.59 -0.38 -1.01
N LEU A 54 10.08 -0.78 0.16
CA LEU A 54 11.44 -1.31 0.31
C LEU A 54 11.64 -2.62 -0.48
N ARG A 55 10.62 -3.49 -0.49
CA ARG A 55 10.59 -4.74 -1.26
C ARG A 55 10.25 -4.54 -2.75
N ARG A 56 10.19 -3.28 -3.22
CA ARG A 56 9.81 -2.90 -4.60
C ARG A 56 8.40 -3.35 -5.02
N VAL A 57 7.51 -3.50 -4.05
CA VAL A 57 6.10 -3.80 -4.28
C VAL A 57 5.32 -2.48 -4.24
N PRO A 58 4.53 -2.14 -5.27
CA PRO A 58 3.72 -0.93 -5.27
C PRO A 58 2.55 -1.11 -4.31
N PRO A 59 2.52 -0.37 -3.18
CA PRO A 59 1.47 -0.54 -2.17
C PRO A 59 0.08 -0.24 -2.73
N GLY A 60 -0.03 0.67 -3.70
CA GLY A 60 -1.30 1.05 -4.32
C GLY A 60 -2.05 -0.13 -4.92
N THR A 61 -1.37 -0.96 -5.72
CA THR A 61 -1.99 -2.12 -6.40
C THR A 61 -2.44 -3.17 -5.39
N VAL A 62 -1.57 -3.55 -4.46
CA VAL A 62 -1.84 -4.62 -3.49
C VAL A 62 -2.94 -4.22 -2.50
N VAL A 63 -2.89 -2.99 -1.98
CA VAL A 63 -3.88 -2.53 -1.00
C VAL A 63 -5.24 -2.31 -1.65
N THR A 64 -5.31 -1.73 -2.85
CA THR A 64 -6.59 -1.57 -3.56
C THR A 64 -7.21 -2.91 -3.91
N ALA A 65 -6.42 -3.89 -4.36
CA ALA A 65 -6.90 -5.25 -4.57
C ALA A 65 -7.44 -5.86 -3.25
N ARG A 66 -6.71 -5.70 -2.14
CA ARG A 66 -7.18 -6.18 -0.83
C ARG A 66 -8.47 -5.49 -0.37
N ILE A 67 -8.60 -4.19 -0.56
CA ILE A 67 -9.84 -3.44 -0.25
C ILE A 67 -11.03 -4.05 -1.00
N SER A 68 -10.85 -4.35 -2.29
CA SER A 68 -11.89 -4.98 -3.11
C SER A 68 -12.25 -6.38 -2.63
N ALA A 69 -11.25 -7.20 -2.26
CA ALA A 69 -11.47 -8.53 -1.70
C ALA A 69 -12.28 -8.47 -0.39
N VAL A 70 -11.85 -7.65 0.58
CA VAL A 70 -12.51 -7.52 1.89
C VAL A 70 -13.95 -7.00 1.74
N LYS A 71 -14.18 -6.03 0.85
CA LYS A 71 -15.53 -5.54 0.54
C LYS A 71 -16.44 -6.58 -0.11
N ALA A 72 -15.87 -7.58 -0.78
CA ALA A 72 -16.60 -8.73 -1.31
C ALA A 72 -16.76 -9.87 -0.29
N GLY A 73 -16.29 -9.70 0.96
CA GLY A 73 -16.33 -10.75 1.98
C GLY A 73 -15.20 -11.77 1.88
N LEU A 74 -14.22 -11.54 0.99
CA LEU A 74 -13.05 -12.39 0.83
C LEU A 74 -11.92 -11.89 1.72
N ASP A 75 -11.57 -12.64 2.75
CA ASP A 75 -10.41 -12.34 3.59
C ASP A 75 -9.15 -12.98 3.00
N ILE A 76 -8.32 -12.14 2.38
CA ILE A 76 -7.05 -12.55 1.78
C ILE A 76 -5.91 -11.87 2.55
N PRO A 77 -4.93 -12.64 3.05
CA PRO A 77 -3.75 -12.08 3.69
C PRO A 77 -3.00 -11.14 2.75
N ILE A 78 -2.62 -9.96 3.25
CA ILE A 78 -1.84 -8.99 2.46
C ILE A 78 -0.50 -9.59 1.98
N ASN A 79 0.10 -10.47 2.78
CA ASN A 79 1.37 -11.13 2.46
C ASN A 79 1.22 -12.07 1.26
N ASP A 80 0.06 -12.71 1.08
CA ASP A 80 -0.19 -13.63 -0.04
C ASP A 80 -0.36 -12.84 -1.36
N LEU A 81 -1.05 -11.70 -1.29
CA LEU A 81 -1.17 -10.76 -2.43
C LEU A 81 0.20 -10.18 -2.80
N GLU A 82 1.00 -9.82 -1.81
CA GLU A 82 2.37 -9.33 -1.99
C GLU A 82 3.28 -10.41 -2.60
N ALA A 83 3.19 -11.65 -2.12
CA ALA A 83 3.95 -12.77 -2.64
C ALA A 83 3.59 -13.08 -4.10
N HIS A 84 2.29 -13.03 -4.46
CA HIS A 84 1.85 -13.20 -5.85
C HIS A 84 2.39 -12.10 -6.76
N TYR A 85 2.36 -10.84 -6.30
CA TYR A 85 2.95 -9.72 -7.04
C TYR A 85 4.46 -9.91 -7.27
N LEU A 86 5.18 -10.32 -6.23
CA LEU A 86 6.62 -10.57 -6.30
C LEU A 86 6.97 -11.77 -7.21
N ALA A 87 6.07 -12.73 -7.33
CA ALA A 87 6.18 -13.83 -8.29
C ALA A 87 5.89 -13.39 -9.74
N GLY A 88 5.54 -12.12 -9.96
CA GLY A 88 5.25 -11.54 -11.27
C GLY A 88 3.79 -11.65 -11.72
N GLY A 89 2.89 -12.10 -10.85
CA GLY A 89 1.47 -12.26 -11.16
C GLY A 89 0.63 -10.99 -10.98
N ASP A 90 -0.58 -11.01 -11.56
CA ASP A 90 -1.53 -9.89 -11.52
C ASP A 90 -2.51 -10.03 -10.34
N VAL A 91 -2.18 -9.34 -9.24
CA VAL A 91 -3.00 -9.33 -8.02
C VAL A 91 -4.42 -8.81 -8.25
N VAL A 92 -4.58 -7.80 -9.11
CA VAL A 92 -5.89 -7.17 -9.34
C VAL A 92 -6.79 -8.15 -10.06
N ARG A 93 -6.27 -8.79 -11.10
CA ARG A 93 -6.99 -9.76 -11.92
C ARG A 93 -7.43 -10.97 -11.12
N VAL A 94 -6.52 -11.56 -10.34
CA VAL A 94 -6.80 -12.70 -9.46
C VAL A 94 -7.92 -12.37 -8.47
N VAL A 95 -7.86 -11.21 -7.82
CA VAL A 95 -8.91 -10.78 -6.88
C VAL A 95 -10.24 -10.57 -7.59
N THR A 96 -10.26 -9.93 -8.76
CA THR A 96 -11.49 -9.74 -9.55
C THR A 96 -12.11 -11.08 -9.97
N ALA A 97 -11.29 -12.05 -10.38
CA ALA A 97 -11.74 -13.40 -10.71
C ALA A 97 -12.35 -14.11 -9.49
N MET A 98 -11.70 -14.02 -8.32
CA MET A 98 -12.24 -14.57 -7.07
C MET A 98 -13.58 -13.94 -6.68
N ILE A 99 -13.72 -12.61 -6.78
CA ILE A 99 -14.99 -11.91 -6.51
C ILE A 99 -16.09 -12.39 -7.47
N SER A 100 -15.73 -12.65 -8.73
CA SER A 100 -16.67 -13.14 -9.74
C SER A 100 -17.09 -14.59 -9.49
N ALA A 101 -16.14 -15.44 -9.09
CA ALA A 101 -16.39 -16.83 -8.71
C ALA A 101 -17.29 -16.92 -7.47
N ASP A 102 -17.05 -16.09 -6.45
CA ASP A 102 -17.85 -16.01 -5.24
C ASP A 102 -19.31 -15.63 -5.55
N LYS A 103 -19.52 -14.63 -6.42
CA LYS A 103 -20.86 -14.26 -6.92
C LYS A 103 -21.55 -15.37 -7.71
N ALA A 104 -20.78 -16.23 -8.38
CA ALA A 104 -21.28 -17.40 -9.09
C ALA A 104 -21.44 -18.64 -8.18
N ASN A 105 -21.20 -18.50 -6.87
CA ASN A 105 -21.22 -19.57 -5.89
C ASN A 105 -20.20 -20.70 -6.20
N ILE A 106 -19.07 -20.34 -6.82
CA ILE A 106 -17.98 -21.24 -7.16
C ILE A 106 -16.85 -21.03 -6.15
N ALA A 107 -16.51 -22.08 -5.41
CA ALA A 107 -15.40 -22.06 -4.47
C ALA A 107 -14.06 -21.96 -5.21
N LEU A 108 -13.47 -20.76 -5.21
CA LEU A 108 -12.16 -20.48 -5.81
C LEU A 108 -11.18 -19.95 -4.75
N PRO A 109 -10.37 -20.83 -4.12
CA PRO A 109 -9.41 -20.39 -3.12
C PRO A 109 -8.26 -19.59 -3.77
N PHE A 110 -7.73 -18.60 -3.03
CA PHE A 110 -6.67 -17.71 -3.52
C PHE A 110 -5.48 -18.45 -4.14
N LYS A 111 -4.98 -19.51 -3.49
CA LYS A 111 -3.86 -20.32 -4.02
C LYS A 111 -4.14 -20.91 -5.41
N ARG A 112 -5.39 -21.33 -5.67
CA ARG A 112 -5.79 -21.85 -6.97
C ARG A 112 -5.89 -20.72 -8.00
N ALA A 113 -6.49 -19.61 -7.63
CA ALA A 113 -6.63 -18.44 -8.51
C ALA A 113 -5.26 -17.84 -8.89
N ALA A 114 -4.35 -17.73 -7.91
CA ALA A 114 -2.98 -17.28 -8.10
C ALA A 114 -2.17 -18.22 -9.00
N ALA A 115 -2.33 -19.54 -8.84
CA ALA A 115 -1.58 -20.52 -9.66
C ALA A 115 -1.90 -20.48 -11.15
N ILE A 116 -3.08 -19.99 -11.53
CA ILE A 116 -3.53 -19.88 -12.92
C ILE A 116 -3.45 -18.45 -13.47
N ASP A 117 -2.97 -17.50 -12.65
CA ASP A 117 -2.87 -16.06 -12.94
C ASP A 117 -4.08 -15.52 -13.73
N LEU A 118 -5.26 -15.90 -13.20
CA LEU A 118 -6.57 -15.64 -13.78
C LEU A 118 -6.83 -14.17 -13.98
#